data_AF-A0A7I9VV05-F1
#
_entry.id   AF-A0A7I9VV05-F1
#
_cell.length_a   1.000
_cell.length_b   1.000
_cell.length_c   1.000
_cell.angle_alpha   90.00
_cell.angle_beta   90.00
_cell.angle_gamma   90.00
#
_symmetry.space_group_name_H-M   'P 1'
#
loop_
_entity.id
_entity.type
_entity.pdbx_description
1 polymer ?
#
loop_
_entity_poly.entity_id
_entity_poly.type
_entity_poly.pdbx_seq_one_letter_code
_entity_poly.pdbx_strand_id
1 'polypeptide(L)'
;MVTEPIEKITGSGVVSADGSARDVDALILATGFKVTDPDEALTYPVTGAGGQSLAGYWNENRLQAYEGVSIPGFPNFFTVFGPYGYVGSSYFALIEAQSHHIVRCLRHARRRGATRVEVRREANDRYFAEMMRKRHRQIFWQDSCRLANSYYFDKNGDVPLRPATTLHAYWRSRRYPLADYQFSP
;
A
#
# COMPACT_ATOMS: atom_id res chain seq x y z
N MET A 1 28.24 18.22 2.77
CA MET A 1 26.89 17.89 3.28
C MET A 1 26.69 18.69 4.55
N VAL A 2 25.56 19.39 4.72
CA VAL A 2 25.17 20.00 6.01
C VAL A 2 24.39 18.94 6.77
N THR A 3 24.78 18.67 8.01
CA THR A 3 24.22 17.56 8.81
C THR A 3 23.45 18.04 10.03
N GLU A 4 23.57 19.32 10.35
CA GLU A 4 22.94 19.96 11.49
C GLU A 4 21.42 20.04 11.25
N PRO A 5 20.58 19.63 12.22
CA PRO A 5 19.13 19.75 12.10
C PRO A 5 18.69 21.19 11.83
N ILE A 6 17.61 21.35 11.07
CA ILE A 6 16.95 22.64 10.88
C ILE A 6 16.19 22.96 12.17
N GLU A 7 16.47 24.13 12.76
CA GLU A 7 15.74 24.65 13.92
C GLU A 7 14.48 25.40 13.47
N LYS A 8 14.63 26.30 12.49
CA LYS A 8 13.51 27.12 11.97
C LYS A 8 13.78 27.66 10.57
N ILE A 9 12.69 28.03 9.92
CA ILE A 9 12.69 28.83 8.70
C ILE A 9 12.34 30.28 9.09
N THR A 10 13.08 31.25 8.57
CA THR A 10 12.85 32.69 8.78
C THR A 10 12.31 33.32 7.49
N GLY A 11 12.01 34.62 7.53
CA GLY A 11 11.59 35.34 6.32
C GLY A 11 12.66 35.44 5.23
N SER A 12 13.94 35.24 5.56
CA SER A 12 15.07 35.35 4.62
C SER A 12 15.83 34.05 4.39
N GLY A 13 15.62 33.01 5.22
CA GLY A 13 16.55 31.90 5.25
C GLY A 13 16.17 30.71 6.12
N VAL A 14 17.16 29.83 6.31
CA VAL A 14 17.08 28.63 7.16
C VAL A 14 18.10 28.74 8.29
N VAL A 15 17.67 28.47 9.51
CA VAL A 15 18.52 28.45 10.70
C VAL A 15 18.68 27.00 11.17
N SER A 16 19.93 26.55 11.28
CA SER A 16 20.30 25.25 11.84
C SER A 16 20.44 25.33 13.37
N ALA A 17 20.32 24.19 14.04
CA ALA A 17 20.37 24.08 15.51
C ALA A 17 21.71 24.50 16.15
N ASP A 18 22.78 24.64 15.36
CA ASP A 18 24.07 25.21 15.79
C ASP A 18 24.09 26.75 15.77
N GLY A 19 22.96 27.39 15.41
CA GLY A 19 22.81 28.84 15.27
C GLY A 19 23.23 29.37 13.90
N SER A 20 23.71 28.53 12.97
CA SER A 20 24.09 28.98 11.63
C SER A 20 22.86 29.38 10.80
N ALA A 21 22.87 30.61 10.27
CA ALA A 21 21.84 31.13 9.38
C ALA A 21 22.31 31.13 7.92
N ARG A 22 21.43 30.71 7.01
CA ARG A 22 21.67 30.70 5.57
C ARG A 22 20.53 31.41 4.87
N ASP A 23 20.79 32.59 4.33
CA ASP A 23 19.81 33.30 3.51
C ASP A 23 19.64 32.61 2.17
N VAL A 24 18.40 32.52 1.70
CA VAL A 24 18.04 31.89 0.43
C VAL A 24 16.96 32.71 -0.28
N ASP A 25 17.08 32.82 -1.60
CA ASP A 25 16.03 33.45 -2.43
C ASP A 25 14.87 32.48 -2.73
N ALA A 26 15.12 31.17 -2.62
CA ALA A 26 14.14 30.12 -2.87
C ALA A 26 14.34 28.92 -1.94
N LEU A 27 13.24 28.38 -1.41
CA LEU A 27 13.21 27.16 -0.60
C LEU A 27 12.43 26.06 -1.33
N ILE A 28 13.12 24.96 -1.67
CA ILE A 28 12.51 23.81 -2.34
C ILE A 28 12.20 22.73 -1.30
N LEU A 29 10.92 22.43 -1.10
CA LEU A 29 10.47 21.36 -0.23
C LEU A 29 10.45 20.01 -0.97
N ALA A 30 11.61 19.35 -1.01
CA ALA A 30 11.75 17.99 -1.54
C ALA A 30 11.46 16.92 -0.46
N THR A 31 10.41 17.10 0.34
CA THR A 31 10.12 16.31 1.56
C THR A 31 9.40 14.98 1.30
N GLY A 32 9.12 14.63 0.04
CA GLY A 32 8.51 13.37 -0.34
C GLY A 32 7.01 13.29 -0.09
N PHE A 33 6.51 12.05 0.12
CA PHE A 33 5.09 11.72 0.28
C PHE A 33 4.89 10.71 1.41
N LYS A 34 3.71 10.71 2.02
CA LYS A 34 3.26 9.66 2.93
C LYS A 34 2.57 8.55 2.13
N VAL A 35 3.26 7.43 1.94
CA VAL A 35 2.83 6.37 1.00
C VAL A 35 2.25 5.16 1.71
N THR A 36 2.60 4.97 2.98
CA THR A 36 2.22 3.80 3.81
C THR A 36 1.56 4.23 5.12
N ASP A 37 0.92 5.39 5.12
CA ASP A 37 0.13 5.91 6.24
C ASP A 37 -1.36 5.56 6.02
N PRO A 38 -1.98 4.72 6.87
CA PRO A 38 -3.39 4.35 6.74
C PRO A 38 -4.35 5.55 6.69
N ASP A 39 -4.02 6.64 7.37
CA ASP A 39 -4.89 7.80 7.50
C ASP A 39 -4.76 8.77 6.31
N GLU A 40 -3.68 8.65 5.53
CA GLU A 40 -3.42 9.45 4.32
C GLU A 40 -3.41 8.63 3.02
N ALA A 41 -3.61 7.31 3.10
CA ALA A 41 -3.59 6.42 1.95
C ALA A 41 -4.65 6.75 0.89
N LEU A 42 -5.76 7.39 1.27
CA LEU A 42 -6.80 7.87 0.36
C LEU A 42 -7.19 9.31 0.71
N THR A 43 -7.47 10.11 -0.31
CA THR A 43 -7.88 11.52 -0.15
C THR A 43 -9.35 11.70 0.24
N TYR A 44 -10.07 10.61 0.49
CA TYR A 44 -11.49 10.59 0.83
C TYR A 44 -11.79 9.43 1.78
N PRO A 45 -12.78 9.57 2.68
CA PRO A 45 -13.16 8.51 3.59
C PRO A 45 -13.81 7.35 2.82
N VAL A 46 -13.46 6.12 3.21
CA VAL A 46 -14.08 4.90 2.71
C VAL A 46 -14.66 4.13 3.88
N THR A 47 -15.96 3.83 3.80
CA THR A 47 -16.69 3.07 4.80
C THR A 47 -17.19 1.77 4.18
N GLY A 48 -16.83 0.64 4.78
CA GLY A 48 -17.23 -0.69 4.36
C GLY A 48 -18.60 -1.10 4.90
N ALA A 49 -18.92 -2.37 4.71
CA ALA A 49 -20.08 -3.00 5.31
C ALA A 49 -19.99 -2.95 6.85
N GLY A 50 -21.13 -2.70 7.51
CA GLY A 50 -21.18 -2.59 8.97
C GLY A 50 -20.62 -1.28 9.53
N GLY A 51 -20.32 -0.27 8.70
CA GLY A 51 -19.90 1.06 9.15
C GLY A 51 -18.40 1.19 9.49
N GLN A 52 -17.61 0.13 9.27
CA GLN A 52 -16.17 0.17 9.50
C GLN A 52 -15.46 1.09 8.50
N SER A 53 -14.66 2.04 9.00
CA SER A 53 -13.78 2.85 8.14
C SER A 53 -12.58 2.04 7.65
N LEU A 54 -12.11 2.29 6.42
CA LEU A 54 -10.94 1.61 5.85
C LEU A 54 -9.65 1.93 6.63
N ALA A 55 -9.46 3.20 7.00
CA ALA A 55 -8.36 3.62 7.85
C ALA A 55 -8.40 2.91 9.20
N GLY A 56 -9.58 2.82 9.84
CA GLY A 56 -9.78 2.05 11.08
C GLY A 56 -9.42 0.58 10.92
N TYR A 57 -9.89 -0.06 9.85
CA TYR A 57 -9.55 -1.45 9.54
C TYR A 57 -8.03 -1.66 9.43
N TRP A 58 -7.32 -0.81 8.68
CA TRP A 58 -5.86 -0.91 8.55
C TRP A 58 -5.10 -0.53 9.83
N ASN A 59 -5.64 0.39 10.63
CA ASN A 59 -5.08 0.76 11.91
C ASN A 59 -5.14 -0.41 12.92
N GLU A 60 -6.22 -1.20 12.89
CA GLU A 60 -6.42 -2.36 13.77
C GLU A 60 -5.75 -3.64 13.23
N ASN A 61 -5.72 -3.83 11.91
CA ASN A 61 -5.35 -5.10 11.29
C ASN A 61 -4.03 -5.05 10.49
N ARG A 62 -3.27 -3.95 10.59
CA ARG A 62 -2.12 -3.61 9.72
C ARG A 62 -2.57 -3.37 8.27
N LEU A 63 -1.71 -2.75 7.46
CA LEU A 63 -1.98 -2.54 6.05
C LEU A 63 -2.09 -3.89 5.32
N GLN A 64 -3.27 -4.19 4.78
CA GLN A 64 -3.48 -5.43 4.03
C GLN A 64 -4.59 -5.30 2.99
N ALA A 65 -4.39 -5.98 1.87
CA ALA A 65 -5.36 -6.18 0.81
C ALA A 65 -5.01 -7.46 0.06
N TYR A 66 -6.01 -8.30 -0.21
CA TYR A 66 -5.83 -9.53 -0.98
C TYR A 66 -5.34 -9.20 -2.40
N GLU A 67 -4.16 -9.73 -2.75
CA GLU A 67 -3.44 -9.43 -4.00
C GLU A 67 -3.21 -7.91 -4.23
N GLY A 68 -3.31 -7.10 -3.18
CA GLY A 68 -3.28 -5.64 -3.26
C GLY A 68 -4.52 -4.99 -3.87
N VAL A 69 -5.63 -5.72 -4.00
CA VAL A 69 -6.81 -5.31 -4.77
C VAL A 69 -8.09 -5.23 -3.94
N SER A 70 -8.36 -6.22 -3.08
CA SER A 70 -9.63 -6.29 -2.34
C SER A 70 -9.41 -6.39 -0.84
N ILE A 71 -10.28 -5.75 -0.06
CA ILE A 71 -10.22 -5.78 1.41
C ILE A 71 -11.51 -6.45 1.95
N PRO A 72 -11.41 -7.42 2.88
CA PRO A 72 -12.59 -7.99 3.54
C PRO A 72 -13.41 -6.90 4.25
N GLY A 73 -14.74 -6.95 4.14
CA GLY A 73 -15.63 -5.93 4.69
C GLY A 73 -15.88 -4.75 3.75
N PHE A 74 -15.22 -4.68 2.59
CA PHE A 74 -15.38 -3.60 1.61
C PHE A 74 -15.89 -4.16 0.27
N PRO A 75 -17.16 -4.58 0.20
CA PRO A 75 -17.73 -5.16 -1.02
C PRO A 75 -17.73 -4.15 -2.17
N ASN A 76 -17.50 -4.63 -3.40
CA ASN A 76 -17.42 -3.83 -4.63
C ASN A 76 -16.35 -2.73 -4.64
N PHE A 77 -15.53 -2.62 -3.58
CA PHE A 77 -14.39 -1.73 -3.52
C PHE A 77 -13.14 -2.46 -3.98
N PHE A 78 -12.46 -1.87 -4.95
CA PHE A 78 -11.21 -2.38 -5.50
C PHE A 78 -10.17 -1.28 -5.50
N THR A 79 -8.94 -1.61 -5.13
CA THR A 79 -7.81 -0.69 -5.16
C THR A 79 -6.86 -1.03 -6.30
N VAL A 80 -6.26 0.02 -6.85
CA VAL A 80 -5.02 -0.05 -7.60
C VAL A 80 -3.95 0.59 -6.69
N PHE A 81 -2.81 -0.06 -6.55
CA PHE A 81 -1.76 0.24 -5.58
C PHE A 81 -2.15 0.01 -4.10
N GLY A 82 -3.01 -0.97 -3.82
CA GLY A 82 -3.27 -1.40 -2.45
C GLY A 82 -2.07 -2.10 -1.78
N PRO A 83 -2.07 -2.21 -0.42
CA PRO A 83 -1.02 -2.87 0.34
C PRO A 83 -0.67 -4.27 -0.18
N TYR A 84 0.63 -4.55 -0.29
CA TYR A 84 1.17 -5.79 -0.84
C TYR A 84 0.74 -6.10 -2.29
N GLY A 85 0.29 -5.10 -3.06
CA GLY A 85 0.05 -5.23 -4.50
C GLY A 85 1.30 -4.94 -5.34
N TYR A 86 2.14 -4.01 -4.88
CA TYR A 86 3.29 -3.52 -5.63
C TYR A 86 4.58 -4.25 -5.30
N VAL A 87 5.27 -4.73 -6.33
CA VAL A 87 6.53 -5.48 -6.23
C VAL A 87 7.76 -4.58 -6.01
N GLY A 88 7.66 -3.26 -6.21
CA GLY A 88 8.82 -2.36 -6.16
C GLY A 88 9.54 -2.18 -7.50
N SER A 89 8.92 -2.56 -8.62
CA SER A 89 9.50 -2.48 -9.97
C SER A 89 8.78 -1.48 -10.87
N SER A 90 7.92 -1.94 -11.79
CA SER A 90 7.19 -1.10 -12.74
C SER A 90 5.79 -0.79 -12.24
N TYR A 91 5.46 0.50 -12.13
CA TYR A 91 4.13 0.96 -11.78
C TYR A 91 3.08 0.59 -12.84
N PHE A 92 3.45 0.60 -14.12
CA PHE A 92 2.57 0.14 -15.21
C PHE A 92 2.26 -1.35 -15.11
N ALA A 93 3.26 -2.18 -14.78
CA ALA A 93 3.05 -3.61 -14.60
C ALA A 93 2.12 -3.92 -13.41
N LEU A 94 2.20 -3.12 -12.35
CA LEU A 94 1.25 -3.16 -11.24
C LEU A 94 -0.17 -2.82 -11.71
N ILE A 95 -0.35 -1.68 -12.38
CA ILE A 95 -1.68 -1.23 -12.84
C ILE A 95 -2.29 -2.32 -13.72
N GLU A 96 -1.51 -2.88 -14.65
CA GLU A 96 -1.98 -3.93 -15.54
C GLU A 96 -2.34 -5.21 -14.78
N ALA A 97 -1.50 -5.64 -13.84
CA ALA A 97 -1.79 -6.81 -13.01
C ALA A 97 -3.08 -6.62 -12.21
N GLN A 98 -3.25 -5.50 -11.52
CA GLN A 98 -4.44 -5.25 -10.71
C GLN A 98 -5.69 -5.04 -11.56
N SER A 99 -5.56 -4.39 -12.72
CA SER A 99 -6.66 -4.27 -13.69
C SER A 99 -7.13 -5.64 -14.17
N HIS A 100 -6.20 -6.57 -14.48
CA HIS A 100 -6.56 -7.94 -14.83
C HIS A 100 -7.33 -8.65 -13.72
N HIS A 101 -6.91 -8.46 -12.48
CA HIS A 101 -7.60 -9.02 -11.31
C HIS A 101 -9.03 -8.47 -11.20
N ILE A 102 -9.17 -7.16 -11.21
CA ILE A 102 -10.47 -6.47 -11.07
C ILE A 102 -11.42 -6.90 -12.19
N VAL A 103 -10.95 -6.83 -13.45
CA VAL A 103 -11.76 -7.19 -14.62
C VAL A 103 -12.20 -8.66 -14.57
N ARG A 104 -11.35 -9.57 -14.08
CA ARG A 104 -11.72 -10.98 -13.92
C ARG A 104 -12.82 -11.18 -12.87
N CYS A 105 -12.76 -10.48 -11.74
CA CYS A 105 -13.84 -10.47 -10.75
C CYS A 105 -15.15 -9.92 -11.34
N LEU A 106 -15.11 -8.75 -11.98
CA LEU A 106 -16.29 -8.10 -12.55
C LEU A 106 -16.94 -8.94 -13.67
N ARG A 107 -16.13 -9.54 -14.54
CA ARG A 107 -16.63 -10.47 -15.58
C ARG A 107 -17.30 -11.69 -14.96
N HIS A 108 -16.77 -12.23 -13.85
CA HIS A 108 -17.41 -13.36 -13.17
C HIS A 108 -18.72 -12.95 -12.49
N ALA A 109 -18.74 -11.81 -11.80
CA ALA A 109 -19.94 -11.26 -11.17
C ALA A 109 -21.06 -11.06 -12.19
N ARG A 110 -20.76 -10.43 -13.33
CA ARG A 110 -21.70 -10.24 -14.43
C ARG A 110 -22.28 -11.55 -14.96
N ARG A 111 -21.47 -12.60 -15.12
CA ARG A 111 -21.95 -13.93 -15.55
C ARG A 111 -22.85 -14.61 -14.52
N ARG A 112 -22.64 -14.34 -13.23
CA ARG A 112 -23.42 -14.89 -12.12
C ARG A 112 -24.68 -14.07 -11.81
N GLY A 113 -24.85 -12.90 -12.43
CA GLY A 113 -25.89 -11.94 -12.01
C GLY A 113 -25.67 -11.40 -10.59
N ALA A 114 -24.43 -11.43 -10.09
CA ALA A 114 -24.10 -10.95 -8.75
C ALA A 114 -23.92 -9.43 -8.76
N THR A 115 -24.52 -8.73 -7.79
CA THR A 115 -24.32 -7.28 -7.60
C THR A 115 -23.34 -6.98 -6.49
N ARG A 116 -22.97 -7.98 -5.68
CA ARG A 116 -22.01 -7.87 -4.59
C ARG A 116 -20.84 -8.82 -4.80
N VAL A 117 -19.64 -8.25 -4.81
CA VAL A 117 -18.35 -8.95 -4.92
C VAL A 117 -17.51 -8.62 -3.70
N GLU A 118 -17.16 -9.63 -2.92
CA GLU A 118 -16.35 -9.43 -1.71
C GLU A 118 -15.30 -10.55 -1.58
N VAL A 119 -14.09 -10.19 -1.20
CA VAL A 119 -13.06 -11.18 -0.89
C VAL A 119 -13.36 -11.85 0.45
N ARG A 120 -13.22 -13.17 0.51
CA ARG A 120 -13.34 -13.93 1.76
C ARG A 120 -12.22 -13.57 2.72
N ARG A 121 -12.53 -13.48 4.01
CA ARG A 121 -11.56 -13.17 5.07
C ARG A 121 -10.41 -14.18 5.06
N GLU A 122 -10.72 -15.47 4.94
CA GLU A 122 -9.73 -16.55 4.95
C GLU A 122 -8.76 -16.47 3.77
N ALA A 123 -9.21 -15.99 2.61
CA ALA A 123 -8.36 -15.78 1.45
C ALA A 123 -7.39 -14.60 1.67
N ASN A 124 -7.90 -13.50 2.21
CA ASN A 124 -7.08 -12.35 2.60
C ASN A 124 -6.05 -12.74 3.67
N ASP A 125 -6.46 -13.43 4.73
CA ASP A 125 -5.58 -13.79 5.84
C ASP A 125 -4.46 -14.74 5.38
N ARG A 126 -4.80 -15.72 4.52
CA ARG A 126 -3.81 -16.60 3.88
C ARG A 126 -2.81 -15.81 3.04
N TYR A 127 -3.29 -14.86 2.23
CA TYR A 127 -2.44 -14.00 1.41
C TYR A 127 -1.51 -13.16 2.27
N PHE A 128 -2.05 -12.49 3.28
CA PHE A 128 -1.32 -11.61 4.17
C PHE A 128 -0.26 -12.38 4.96
N ALA A 129 -0.60 -13.54 5.52
CA ALA A 129 0.35 -14.43 6.18
C ALA A 129 1.49 -14.87 5.25
N GLU A 130 1.19 -15.14 3.97
CA GLU A 130 2.21 -15.44 2.96
C GLU A 130 3.18 -14.26 2.76
N MET A 131 2.67 -13.03 2.66
CA MET A 131 3.49 -11.83 2.48
C MET A 131 4.36 -11.56 3.70
N MET A 132 3.78 -11.66 4.91
CA MET A 132 4.51 -11.49 6.17
C MET A 132 5.63 -12.52 6.31
N ARG A 133 5.37 -13.79 5.95
CA ARG A 133 6.41 -14.82 5.96
C ARG A 133 7.54 -14.53 4.98
N LYS A 134 7.24 -13.92 3.83
CA LYS A 134 8.22 -13.61 2.77
C LYS A 134 8.91 -12.25 2.93
N ARG A 135 8.48 -11.39 3.88
CA ARG A 135 8.96 -9.99 3.98
C ARG A 135 10.47 -9.86 4.13
N HIS A 136 11.14 -10.82 4.79
CA HIS A 136 12.59 -10.85 4.96
C HIS A 136 13.36 -10.95 3.63
N ARG A 137 12.69 -11.30 2.52
CA ARG A 137 13.29 -11.34 1.18
C ARG A 137 13.34 -9.96 0.51
N GLN A 138 12.67 -8.96 1.07
CA GLN A 138 12.72 -7.58 0.58
C GLN A 138 14.08 -6.96 0.85
N ILE A 139 14.49 -6.00 0.03
CA ILE A 139 15.78 -5.30 0.19
C ILE A 139 15.89 -4.58 1.55
N PHE A 140 14.76 -4.10 2.08
CA PHE A 140 14.69 -3.38 3.35
C PHE A 140 15.04 -4.22 4.59
N TRP A 141 15.07 -5.55 4.46
CA TRP A 141 15.50 -6.47 5.53
C TRP A 141 16.93 -7.00 5.35
N GLN A 142 17.65 -6.54 4.33
CA GLN A 142 19.07 -6.87 4.17
C GLN A 142 19.91 -6.04 5.14
N ASP A 143 21.01 -6.60 5.65
CA ASP A 143 21.88 -5.94 6.63
C ASP A 143 22.40 -4.58 6.13
N SER A 144 22.64 -4.47 4.82
CA SER A 144 23.07 -3.23 4.17
C SER A 144 22.04 -2.10 4.25
N CYS A 145 20.77 -2.42 4.49
CA CYS A 145 19.66 -1.47 4.56
C CYS A 145 19.06 -1.36 5.96
N ARG A 146 19.68 -1.97 6.98
CA ARG A 146 19.17 -1.99 8.38
C ARG A 146 18.96 -0.60 8.98
N LEU A 147 19.73 0.39 8.54
CA LEU A 147 19.65 1.79 9.00
C LEU A 147 18.86 2.69 8.04
N ALA A 148 18.25 2.14 7.00
CA ALA A 148 17.52 2.92 6.02
C ALA A 148 16.23 3.50 6.64
N ASN A 149 16.15 4.82 6.72
CA ASN A 149 14.92 5.53 7.09
C ASN A 149 14.13 5.85 5.82
N SER A 150 13.36 4.87 5.35
CA SER A 150 12.62 4.94 4.08
C SER A 150 11.14 5.26 4.31
N TYR A 151 10.53 6.05 3.42
CA TYR A 151 9.10 6.38 3.45
C TYR A 151 8.17 5.17 3.19
N TYR A 152 8.75 4.01 2.89
CA TYR A 152 8.02 2.74 2.72
C TYR A 152 7.72 2.02 4.04
N PHE A 153 8.36 2.39 5.14
CA PHE A 153 8.07 1.80 6.44
C PHE A 153 6.76 2.38 7.00
N ASP A 154 5.84 1.51 7.38
CA ASP A 154 4.63 1.88 8.11
C ASP A 154 4.91 1.99 9.62
N LYS A 155 3.89 2.44 10.37
CA LYS A 155 3.95 2.56 11.84
C LYS A 155 4.22 1.22 12.57
N ASN A 156 4.03 0.08 11.92
CA ASN A 156 4.28 -1.25 12.45
C ASN A 156 5.68 -1.78 12.09
N GLY A 157 6.49 -0.99 11.39
CA GLY A 157 7.79 -1.40 10.86
C GLY A 157 7.71 -2.34 9.65
N ASP A 158 6.53 -2.48 9.03
CA ASP A 158 6.36 -3.23 7.79
C ASP A 158 6.63 -2.36 6.57
N VAL A 159 7.03 -3.00 5.48
CA VAL A 159 7.05 -2.42 4.15
C VAL A 159 6.00 -3.18 3.35
N PRO A 160 4.83 -2.59 3.07
CA PRO A 160 3.70 -3.24 2.42
C PRO A 160 3.92 -3.38 0.91
N LEU A 161 5.15 -3.71 0.51
CA LEU A 161 5.49 -4.14 -0.84
C LEU A 161 5.43 -5.65 -0.92
N ARG A 162 5.10 -6.15 -2.10
CA ARG A 162 4.95 -7.56 -2.38
C ARG A 162 6.33 -8.22 -2.57
N PRO A 163 6.77 -9.14 -1.69
CA PRO A 163 8.03 -9.87 -1.85
C PRO A 163 7.90 -10.99 -2.91
N ALA A 164 7.76 -10.60 -4.17
CA ALA A 164 7.61 -11.49 -5.32
C ALA A 164 8.23 -10.87 -6.58
N THR A 165 8.39 -11.63 -7.65
CA THR A 165 8.77 -11.07 -8.96
C THR A 165 7.55 -10.49 -9.67
N THR A 166 7.77 -9.54 -10.60
CA THR A 166 6.71 -8.99 -11.45
C THR A 166 5.97 -10.09 -12.23
N LEU A 167 6.71 -11.07 -12.77
CA LEU A 167 6.15 -12.21 -13.48
C LEU A 167 5.20 -13.02 -12.60
N HIS A 168 5.59 -13.28 -11.35
CA HIS A 168 4.75 -14.01 -10.40
C HIS A 168 3.49 -13.21 -10.02
N ALA A 169 3.61 -11.89 -9.78
CA ALA A 169 2.46 -11.03 -9.51
C ALA A 169 1.47 -11.01 -10.69
N TYR A 170 1.97 -10.88 -11.92
CA TYR A 170 1.16 -10.89 -13.14
C TYR A 170 0.49 -12.24 -13.41
N TRP A 171 1.19 -13.35 -13.11
CA TRP A 171 0.60 -14.68 -13.19
C TRP A 171 -0.54 -14.87 -12.19
N ARG A 172 -0.34 -14.43 -10.93
CA ARG A 172 -1.37 -14.54 -9.88
C ARG A 172 -2.59 -13.70 -10.17
N SER A 173 -2.43 -12.48 -10.71
CA SER A 173 -3.57 -11.62 -11.03
C SER A 173 -4.52 -12.21 -12.08
N ARG A 174 -4.05 -13.17 -12.89
CA ARG A 174 -4.86 -13.89 -13.89
C ARG A 174 -5.40 -15.23 -13.39
N ARG A 175 -4.80 -15.79 -12.33
CA ARG A 175 -5.04 -17.18 -11.89
C ARG A 175 -5.49 -17.38 -10.45
N TYR A 176 -5.66 -16.32 -9.66
CA TYR A 176 -6.20 -16.43 -8.31
C TYR A 176 -7.54 -17.22 -8.29
N PRO A 177 -7.82 -18.02 -7.25
CA PRO A 177 -9.09 -18.76 -7.18
C PRO A 177 -10.28 -17.81 -7.14
N LEU A 178 -11.27 -17.96 -8.02
CA LEU A 178 -12.54 -17.21 -7.88
C LEU A 178 -13.31 -17.64 -6.62
N ALA A 179 -13.01 -18.82 -6.09
CA ALA A 179 -13.47 -19.27 -4.78
C ALA A 179 -12.89 -18.48 -3.60
N ASP A 180 -11.94 -17.58 -3.83
CA ASP A 180 -11.51 -16.61 -2.81
C ASP A 180 -12.51 -15.43 -2.69
N TYR A 181 -13.49 -15.34 -3.59
CA TYR A 181 -14.52 -14.30 -3.60
C TYR A 181 -15.92 -14.84 -3.40
N GLN A 182 -16.71 -14.14 -2.59
CA GLN A 182 -18.15 -14.30 -2.53
C GLN A 182 -18.80 -13.42 -3.59
N PHE A 183 -19.70 -14.01 -4.36
CA PHE A 183 -20.55 -13.35 -5.34
C PHE A 183 -21.99 -13.57 -4.93
N SER A 184 -22.68 -12.52 -4.51
CA SER A 184 -24.09 -12.59 -4.13
C SER A 184 -24.92 -11.58 -4.92
N PRO A 185 -26.25 -11.79 -4.99
CA PRO A 185 -27.16 -10.74 -5.43
C PRO A 185 -26.97 -9.45 -4.65
#